data_AF-A0A7C3RJV3-F1
#
_entry.id   AF-A0A7C3RJV3-F1
#
_cell.length_a   1.000
_cell.length_b   1.000
_cell.length_c   1.000
_cell.angle_alpha   90.00
_cell.angle_beta   90.00
_cell.angle_gamma   90.00
#
_symmetry.space_group_name_H-M   'P 1'
#
loop_
_entity.id
_entity.type
_entity.pdbx_description
1 polymer ?
#
loop_
_entity_poly.entity_id
_entity_poly.type
_entity_poly.pdbx_seq_one_letter_code
_entity_poly.pdbx_strand_id
1 'polypeptide(L)'
;LELEDLLKTPFEGERLLFSENGNISLKEIIKDNPKPVILLFGPEGGWEREEEELIIKNGFKSVSLGKYILRSETAVISALTVFNIFWRN
;
A
#
# COMPACT_ATOMS: atom_id res chain seq x y z
N LEU A 1 -11.38 -11.53 3.25
CA LEU A 1 -11.80 -10.80 2.05
C LEU A 1 -10.92 -11.29 0.93
N GLU A 2 -11.50 -11.81 -0.13
CA GLU A 2 -10.73 -12.15 -1.33
C GLU A 2 -10.26 -10.85 -2.01
N LEU A 3 -9.15 -10.93 -2.76
CA LEU A 3 -8.59 -9.76 -3.45
C LEU A 3 -9.63 -9.11 -4.37
N GLU A 4 -10.32 -9.92 -5.18
CA GLU A 4 -11.32 -9.44 -6.13
C GLU A 4 -12.47 -8.65 -5.46
N ASP A 5 -12.88 -9.08 -4.27
CA ASP A 5 -13.92 -8.40 -3.50
C ASP A 5 -13.42 -7.03 -2.99
N LEU A 6 -12.16 -6.98 -2.53
CA LEU A 6 -11.52 -5.73 -2.10
C LEU A 6 -11.42 -4.71 -3.25
N LEU A 7 -11.10 -5.18 -4.47
CA LEU A 7 -10.97 -4.33 -5.64
C LEU A 7 -12.32 -3.71 -6.06
N LYS A 8 -13.43 -4.42 -5.85
CA LYS A 8 -14.79 -3.95 -6.20
C LYS A 8 -15.44 -3.09 -5.12
N THR A 9 -14.96 -3.17 -3.88
CA THR A 9 -15.54 -2.46 -2.74
C THR A 9 -15.40 -0.95 -2.93
N PRO A 10 -16.47 -0.13 -2.89
CA PRO A 10 -16.33 1.33 -2.93
C PRO A 10 -15.52 1.85 -1.74
N PHE A 11 -14.63 2.82 -1.97
CA PHE A 11 -13.83 3.44 -0.90
C PHE A 11 -13.52 4.88 -1.26
N GLU A 12 -13.84 5.81 -0.36
CA GLU A 12 -13.49 7.22 -0.48
C GLU A 12 -12.20 7.49 0.29
N GLY A 13 -11.07 7.43 -0.42
CA GLY A 13 -9.75 7.54 0.18
C GLY A 13 -8.65 7.09 -0.78
N GLU A 14 -7.45 6.90 -0.26
CA GLU A 14 -6.30 6.43 -1.05
C GLU A 14 -6.13 4.91 -0.92
N ARG A 15 -5.79 4.26 -2.03
CA ARG A 15 -5.51 2.83 -2.08
C ARG A 15 -4.04 2.64 -2.37
N LEU A 16 -3.31 1.99 -1.47
CA LEU A 16 -1.86 1.88 -1.55
C LEU A 16 -1.47 0.40 -1.61
N LEU A 17 -0.75 0.04 -2.66
CA LEU A 17 -0.14 -1.27 -2.84
C LEU A 17 1.32 -1.17 -2.41
N PHE A 18 1.73 -1.92 -1.40
CA PHE A 18 3.13 -2.03 -1.02
C PHE A 18 3.80 -3.13 -1.84
N SER A 19 4.73 -2.71 -2.69
CA SER A 19 5.44 -3.58 -3.64
C SER A 19 6.93 -3.29 -3.62
N GLU A 20 7.75 -4.31 -3.86
CA GLU A 20 9.19 -4.15 -4.08
C GLU A 20 9.50 -3.32 -5.33
N ASN A 21 8.57 -3.33 -6.30
CA ASN A 21 8.64 -2.55 -7.53
C ASN A 21 7.95 -1.18 -7.40
N GLY A 22 7.54 -0.80 -6.18
CA GLY A 22 6.86 0.46 -5.91
C GLY A 22 7.71 1.67 -6.31
N ASN A 23 7.10 2.59 -7.05
CA ASN A 23 7.77 3.77 -7.59
C ASN A 23 7.42 5.07 -6.85
N ILE A 24 6.37 5.06 -6.02
CA ILE A 24 5.98 6.22 -5.21
C ILE A 24 6.56 6.07 -3.82
N SER A 25 7.24 7.11 -3.33
CA SER A 25 7.74 7.10 -1.96
C SER A 25 6.60 7.35 -0.97
N LEU A 26 6.66 6.70 0.20
CA LEU A 26 5.65 6.91 1.24
C LEU A 26 5.58 8.39 1.70
N LYS A 27 6.69 9.14 1.59
CA LYS A 27 6.75 10.57 1.87
C LYS A 27 5.83 11.41 0.97
N GLU A 28 5.61 11.01 -0.28
CA GLU A 28 4.71 11.72 -1.21
C GLU A 28 3.22 11.48 -0.89
N ILE A 29 2.94 10.34 -0.25
CA ILE A 29 1.58 9.97 0.20
C ILE A 29 1.21 10.71 1.48
N ILE A 30 2.16 10.83 2.41
CA ILE A 30 1.94 11.47 3.70
C ILE A 30 1.92 12.99 3.51
N LYS A 31 0.71 13.57 3.59
CA LYS A 31 0.44 15.00 3.45
C LYS A 31 -0.24 15.55 4.70
N ASP A 32 -0.23 16.87 4.84
CA ASP A 32 -0.80 17.64 5.96
C ASP A 32 -2.31 17.45 6.17
N ASN A 33 -3.02 16.78 5.24
CA ASN A 33 -4.44 16.45 5.38
C ASN A 33 -4.67 14.96 5.12
N PRO A 34 -4.60 14.11 6.16
CA PRO A 34 -4.77 12.67 6.03
C PRO A 34 -6.16 12.31 5.50
N LYS A 35 -6.20 11.43 4.49
CA LYS A 35 -7.43 10.80 4.02
C LYS A 35 -7.48 9.35 4.55
N PRO A 36 -8.67 8.74 4.67
CA PRO A 36 -8.76 7.29 4.88
C PRO A 36 -7.92 6.55 3.85
N VAL A 37 -7.22 5.50 4.27
CA VAL A 37 -6.40 4.68 3.37
C VAL A 37 -6.63 3.19 3.53
N ILE A 38 -6.53 2.48 2.41
CA ILE A 38 -6.38 1.03 2.38
C ILE A 38 -4.91 0.74 2.09
N LEU A 39 -4.27 -0.04 2.96
CA LEU A 39 -2.92 -0.53 2.79
C LEU A 39 -3.01 -2.00 2.38
N LEU A 40 -2.52 -2.32 1.18
CA LEU A 40 -2.49 -3.67 0.65
C LEU A 40 -1.05 -4.18 0.59
N PHE A 41 -0.82 -5.34 1.22
CA PHE A 41 0.47 -6.02 1.27
C PHE A 41 0.34 -7.38 0.62
N GLY A 42 1.37 -7.79 -0.10
CA GLY A 42 1.41 -9.11 -0.73
C GLY A 42 1.71 -10.24 0.26
N PRO A 43 1.47 -11.50 -0.16
CA PRO A 43 1.90 -12.68 0.57
C PRO A 43 3.44 -12.76 0.62
N GLU A 44 4.00 -13.75 1.34
CA GLU A 44 5.46 -13.90 1.49
C GLU A 44 6.22 -13.98 0.16
N GLY A 45 5.57 -14.50 -0.90
CA GLY A 45 6.14 -14.61 -2.25
C GLY A 45 6.01 -13.35 -3.11
N GLY A 46 5.40 -12.28 -2.61
CA GLY A 46 5.05 -11.10 -3.39
C GLY A 46 3.82 -11.31 -4.27
N TRP A 47 3.55 -10.34 -5.14
CA TRP A 47 2.46 -10.40 -6.12
C TRP A 47 2.98 -10.97 -7.43
N GLU A 48 2.17 -11.77 -8.12
CA GLU A 48 2.42 -12.02 -9.54
C GLU A 48 2.25 -10.71 -10.33
N ARG A 49 2.93 -10.59 -11.46
CA ARG A 49 2.91 -9.36 -12.27
C ARG A 49 1.47 -9.01 -12.68
N GLU A 50 0.71 -10.02 -13.07
CA GLU A 50 -0.66 -9.92 -13.52
C GLU A 50 -1.60 -9.46 -12.38
N GLU A 51 -1.33 -9.88 -11.14
CA GLU A 51 -2.05 -9.40 -9.95
C GLU A 51 -1.70 -7.94 -9.64
N GLU A 52 -0.42 -7.57 -9.64
CA GLU A 52 0.02 -6.20 -9.40
C GLU A 52 -0.58 -5.23 -10.44
N GLU A 53 -0.57 -5.61 -11.72
CA GLU A 53 -1.21 -4.84 -12.79
C GLU A 53 -2.72 -4.69 -12.58
N LEU A 54 -3.41 -5.76 -12.19
CA LEU A 54 -4.84 -5.74 -11.89
C LEU A 54 -5.15 -4.82 -10.71
N ILE A 55 -4.35 -4.89 -9.64
CA ILE A 55 -4.49 -4.07 -8.45
C ILE A 55 -4.32 -2.58 -8.81
N ILE A 56 -3.27 -2.24 -9.55
CA ILE A 56 -2.99 -0.86 -9.99
C ILE A 56 -4.10 -0.34 -10.90
N LYS A 57 -4.58 -1.16 -11.85
CA LYS A 57 -5.71 -0.80 -12.73
C LYS A 57 -7.00 -0.50 -11.97
N ASN A 58 -7.17 -1.05 -10.77
CA ASN A 58 -8.28 -0.78 -9.86
C ASN A 58 -8.01 0.39 -8.89
N GLY A 59 -7.08 1.28 -9.25
CA GLY A 59 -6.88 2.57 -8.57
C GLY A 59 -5.93 2.52 -7.37
N PHE A 60 -5.22 1.40 -7.16
CA PHE A 60 -4.14 1.36 -6.19
C PHE A 60 -2.89 2.07 -6.75
N LYS A 61 -2.19 2.79 -5.87
CA LYS A 61 -0.88 3.38 -6.14
C LYS A 61 0.20 2.43 -5.64
N SER A 62 1.20 2.12 -6.47
CA SER A 62 2.32 1.26 -6.06
C SER A 62 3.34 2.09 -5.27
N VAL A 63 3.52 1.74 -4.00
CA VAL A 63 4.30 2.49 -3.01
C VAL A 63 5.45 1.63 -2.49
N SER A 64 6.61 2.26 -2.30
CA SER A 64 7.79 1.64 -1.71
C SER A 64 8.05 2.13 -0.28
N LEU A 65 8.57 1.23 0.56
CA LEU A 65 9.10 1.52 1.91
C LEU A 65 10.60 1.84 1.90
N GLY A 66 11.17 2.07 0.72
CA GLY A 66 12.59 2.37 0.53
C GLY A 66 13.32 1.25 -0.20
N LYS A 67 14.65 1.25 -0.08
CA LYS A 67 15.54 0.44 -0.92
C LYS A 67 15.64 -1.05 -0.53
N TYR A 68 15.07 -1.45 0.59
CA TYR A 68 15.20 -2.81 1.11
C TYR A 68 13.90 -3.57 0.91
N ILE A 69 14.01 -4.81 0.43
CA ILE A 69 12.90 -5.75 0.41
C ILE A 69 12.66 -6.19 1.86
N LEU A 70 11.49 -5.88 2.38
CA LEU A 70 11.08 -6.24 3.73
C LEU A 70 10.19 -7.49 3.66
N ARG A 71 10.28 -8.34 4.69
CA ARG A 71 9.26 -9.39 4.90
C ARG A 71 7.90 -8.76 5.15
N SER A 72 6.82 -9.45 4.79
CA SER A 72 5.45 -8.93 4.82
C SER A 72 5.09 -8.32 6.18
N GLU A 73 5.39 -9.00 7.29
CA GLU A 73 5.08 -8.51 8.64
C GLU A 73 5.86 -7.23 8.98
N THR A 74 7.14 -7.19 8.61
CA THR A 74 7.99 -6.00 8.80
C THR A 74 7.51 -4.83 7.96
N ALA A 75 7.10 -5.08 6.72
CA ALA A 75 6.54 -4.05 5.84
C ALA A 75 5.25 -3.45 6.45
N VAL A 76 4.35 -4.30 6.93
CA VAL A 76 3.10 -3.89 7.58
C VAL A 76 3.38 -3.02 8.80
N ILE A 77 4.20 -3.51 9.75
CA ILE A 77 4.52 -2.76 10.98
C ILE A 77 5.23 -1.44 10.65
N SER A 78 6.14 -1.43 9.67
CA SER A 78 6.86 -0.22 9.26
C SER A 78 5.91 0.82 8.68
N ALA A 79 5.04 0.43 7.73
CA ALA A 79 4.07 1.33 7.14
C ALA A 79 3.11 1.90 8.19
N LEU A 80 2.54 1.05 9.06
CA LEU A 80 1.65 1.48 10.13
C LEU A 80 2.34 2.45 11.11
N THR A 81 3.62 2.20 11.43
CA THR A 81 4.41 3.09 12.30
C THR A 81 4.55 4.46 11.67
N VAL A 82 4.90 4.53 10.38
CA VAL A 82 5.04 5.80 9.67
C VAL A 82 3.70 6.54 9.65
N PHE A 83 2.60 5.89 9.24
CA PHE A 83 1.29 6.55 9.24
C PHE A 83 0.87 7.02 10.63
N ASN A 84 1.09 6.22 11.68
CA ASN A 84 0.77 6.60 13.05
C ASN A 84 1.62 7.80 13.54
N ILE A 85 2.88 7.93 13.13
CA ILE A 85 3.74 9.06 13.50
C ILE A 85 3.32 10.35 12.79
N PHE A 86 3.03 10.28 11.49
CA PHE A 86 2.83 11.49 10.68
C PHE A 86 1.37 11.91 10.50
N TRP A 87 0.39 11.03 10.80
CA TRP A 87 -1.04 11.38 10.73
C TRP A 87 -1.74 11.50 12.08
N ARG A 88 -1.06 11.20 13.19
CA ARG A 88 -1.53 11.68 14.49
C ARG A 88 -1.14 13.13 14.66
N ASN A 89 -2.15 13.95 14.97
CA ASN A 89 -1.97 15.25 15.62
C ASN A 89 -1.24 15.09 16.95
#